data_AF-A0A921Z8W4-F1
#
_entry.id   AF-A0A921Z8W4-F1
#
_cell.length_a   1.000
_cell.length_b   1.000
_cell.length_c   1.000
_cell.angle_alpha   90.00
_cell.angle_beta   90.00
_cell.angle_gamma   90.00
#
_symmetry.space_group_name_H-M   'P 1'
#
loop_
_entity.id
_entity.type
_entity.pdbx_description
1 polymer ?
#
loop_
_entity_poly.entity_id
_entity_poly.type
_entity_poly.pdbx_seq_one_letter_code
_entity_poly.pdbx_strand_id
1 'polypeptide(L)'
;MIPISKIAHRACFIVSKTVYLTCCCGCCSALRPRYKRLVDNIFPASPQDGLVKSNMEKLTFYSLSSPEKLDRIGEYLFQKASRDIYRRRHGFVIIAMEAMDQLLVACHSQTLNLFVESFLKMVQKLLESTDPQLQILATQSFVRFANIEEDTPSYHRRYDFFVSKFSSMCHSNVGDATTRDKIRLAGIQGLQGVIRKTVSDDLVENIWEAQHMDKIVPSLLYNMQSAEKYETLSCMETDTREGAEEVPARLAEACLRELVGRASFGHIRSVLRPVLTHFDRHDLWIPNDFAVHVFKIIMFSIQAQYSYSVVEALMQHLDAAGGAERARGSV
;
A
#
# COMPACT_ATOMS: atom_id res chain seq x y z
N MET A 1 6.12 -53.29 24.96
CA MET A 1 6.55 -52.36 26.04
C MET A 1 7.20 -51.17 25.38
N ILE A 2 6.52 -50.01 25.40
CA ILE A 2 6.96 -48.76 24.77
C ILE A 2 7.65 -47.92 25.86
N PRO A 3 8.85 -47.36 25.60
CA PRO A 3 9.61 -46.66 26.65
C PRO A 3 8.98 -45.31 27.02
N ILE A 4 8.93 -45.07 28.33
CA ILE A 4 8.29 -43.95 29.05
C ILE A 4 8.91 -42.57 28.70
N SER A 5 10.04 -42.52 27.99
CA SER A 5 10.72 -41.28 27.60
C SER A 5 10.00 -40.45 26.52
N LYS A 6 9.10 -41.05 25.72
CA LYS A 6 8.37 -40.32 24.66
C LYS A 6 7.17 -39.51 25.16
N ILE A 7 6.71 -39.73 26.39
CA ILE A 7 5.56 -39.01 26.97
C ILE A 7 6.00 -37.67 27.59
N ALA A 8 7.20 -37.60 28.18
CA ALA A 8 7.72 -36.38 28.80
C ALA A 8 7.99 -35.23 27.80
N HIS A 9 8.40 -35.56 26.57
CA HIS A 9 8.71 -34.55 25.54
C HIS A 9 7.45 -33.87 24.97
N ARG A 10 6.30 -34.56 24.97
CA ARG A 10 5.02 -33.98 24.53
C ARG A 10 4.37 -33.11 25.62
N ALA A 11 4.55 -33.44 26.89
CA ALA A 11 4.03 -32.64 27.99
C ALA A 11 4.76 -31.28 28.12
N CYS A 12 6.08 -31.26 27.90
CA CYS A 12 6.87 -30.01 27.95
C CYS A 12 6.53 -29.04 26.80
N PHE A 13 6.13 -29.56 25.64
CA PHE A 13 5.75 -28.74 24.49
C PHE A 13 4.35 -28.11 24.62
N ILE A 14 3.44 -28.76 25.36
CA ILE A 14 2.06 -28.29 25.53
C ILE A 14 1.96 -27.25 26.67
N VAL A 15 2.82 -27.32 27.70
CA VAL A 15 2.81 -26.34 28.81
C VAL A 15 3.44 -24.99 28.43
N SER A 16 4.23 -24.92 27.34
CA SER A 16 4.89 -23.68 26.91
C SER A 16 3.94 -22.64 26.29
N LYS A 17 2.75 -23.05 25.79
CA LYS A 17 1.79 -22.12 25.16
C LYS A 17 0.82 -21.44 26.14
N THR A 18 0.69 -21.90 27.38
CA THR A 18 -0.37 -21.44 28.29
C THR A 18 0.13 -20.50 29.41
N VAL A 19 1.44 -20.41 29.64
CA VAL A 19 2.00 -19.65 30.80
C VAL A 19 2.42 -18.21 30.46
N TYR A 20 2.43 -17.82 29.18
CA TYR A 20 2.85 -16.45 28.79
C TYR A 20 1.73 -15.38 28.83
N LEU A 21 0.55 -15.69 29.39
CA LEU A 21 -0.57 -14.74 29.34
C LEU A 21 -0.68 -13.78 30.52
N THR A 22 0.00 -14.00 31.65
CA THR A 22 -0.12 -13.06 32.80
C THR A 22 1.10 -13.13 33.70
N CYS A 23 2.15 -12.38 33.37
CA CYS A 23 3.14 -11.97 34.36
C CYS A 23 3.26 -10.45 34.30
N CYS A 24 2.37 -9.79 35.05
CA CYS A 24 2.41 -8.36 35.36
C CYS A 24 3.37 -8.07 36.53
N CYS A 25 4.59 -8.63 36.52
CA CYS A 25 5.58 -8.35 37.55
C CYS A 25 6.94 -8.02 36.92
N GLY A 26 7.43 -6.82 37.20
CA GLY A 26 8.66 -6.23 36.65
C GLY A 26 9.98 -6.88 37.10
N CYS A 27 9.97 -8.12 37.57
CA CYS A 27 11.14 -8.79 38.16
C CYS A 27 11.82 -9.83 37.24
N CYS A 28 11.28 -10.07 36.04
CA CYS A 28 11.81 -11.10 35.12
C CYS A 28 12.59 -10.53 33.91
N SER A 29 13.09 -9.29 33.99
CA SER A 29 13.84 -8.67 32.90
C SER A 29 15.10 -9.47 32.52
N ALA A 30 15.72 -10.18 33.46
CA ALA A 30 16.93 -10.97 33.25
C ALA A 30 16.72 -12.31 32.50
N LEU A 31 15.48 -12.83 32.43
CA LEU A 31 15.15 -14.08 31.72
C LEU A 31 14.59 -13.83 30.31
N ARG A 32 14.27 -12.58 29.95
CA ARG A 32 13.79 -12.26 28.60
C ARG A 32 14.92 -12.38 27.57
N PRO A 33 14.68 -12.94 26.38
CA PRO A 33 15.65 -12.93 25.29
C PRO A 33 16.18 -11.52 25.01
N ARG A 34 17.48 -11.40 24.70
CA ARG A 34 18.16 -10.10 24.50
C ARG A 34 17.44 -9.19 23.50
N TYR A 35 16.99 -9.73 22.37
CA TYR A 35 16.27 -8.97 21.34
C TYR A 35 14.99 -8.31 21.87
N LYS A 36 14.22 -8.98 22.75
CA LYS A 36 13.00 -8.40 23.34
C LYS A 36 13.31 -7.21 24.23
N ARG A 37 14.41 -7.27 24.98
CA ARG A 37 14.83 -6.14 25.84
C ARG A 37 15.25 -4.94 25.00
N LEU A 38 15.99 -5.17 23.91
CA LEU A 38 16.37 -4.10 22.99
C LEU A 38 15.14 -3.44 22.38
N VAL A 39 14.15 -4.23 21.94
CA VAL A 39 12.88 -3.70 21.47
C VAL A 39 12.09 -3.00 22.58
N ASP A 40 12.02 -3.52 23.80
CA ASP A 40 11.29 -2.84 24.87
C ASP A 40 11.94 -1.49 25.23
N ASN A 41 13.27 -1.37 25.12
CA ASN A 41 14.02 -0.16 25.44
C ASN A 41 13.85 0.98 24.41
N ILE A 42 13.37 0.70 23.19
CA ILE A 42 13.09 1.77 22.23
C ILE A 42 11.79 2.52 22.55
N PHE A 43 10.93 1.96 23.40
CA PHE A 43 9.68 2.60 23.81
C PHE A 43 9.89 3.43 25.09
N PRO A 44 9.54 4.72 25.08
CA PRO A 44 9.56 5.58 26.25
C PRO A 44 8.42 5.23 27.23
N ALA A 45 8.45 5.84 28.42
CA ALA A 45 7.37 5.74 29.39
C ALA A 45 6.10 6.49 28.91
N SER A 46 6.29 7.65 28.27
CA SER A 46 5.22 8.44 27.65
C SER A 46 5.32 8.39 26.13
N PRO A 47 4.23 8.15 25.38
CA PRO A 47 4.28 8.10 23.93
C PRO A 47 4.68 9.43 23.27
N GLN A 48 4.55 10.56 23.98
CA GLN A 48 4.92 11.88 23.46
C GLN A 48 6.42 12.07 23.32
N ASP A 49 7.22 11.29 24.04
CA ASP A 49 8.70 11.37 23.99
C ASP A 49 9.25 10.77 22.68
N GLY A 50 8.41 10.07 21.91
CA GLY A 50 8.77 9.48 20.63
C GLY A 50 9.76 8.31 20.73
N LEU A 51 10.23 7.85 19.58
CA LEU A 51 11.19 6.75 19.49
C LEU A 51 12.54 7.13 20.12
N VAL A 52 13.04 6.32 21.06
CA VAL A 52 14.32 6.58 21.73
C VAL A 52 15.50 6.27 20.79
N LYS A 53 15.98 7.29 20.08
CA LYS A 53 16.99 7.18 19.00
C LYS A 53 18.24 6.38 19.37
N SER A 54 18.84 6.63 20.52
CA SER A 54 20.06 5.92 20.96
C SER A 54 19.84 4.43 21.23
N ASN A 55 18.63 4.03 21.63
CA ASN A 55 18.28 2.62 21.78
C ASN A 55 17.89 2.00 20.44
N MET A 56 17.33 2.80 19.52
CA MET A 56 17.04 2.37 18.16
C MET A 56 18.32 2.05 17.40
N GLU A 57 19.35 2.89 17.48
CA GLU A 57 20.68 2.62 16.90
C GLU A 57 21.28 1.31 17.39
N LYS A 58 21.16 1.01 18.70
CA LYS A 58 21.60 -0.27 19.27
C LYS A 58 20.79 -1.46 18.73
N LEU A 59 19.48 -1.28 18.53
CA LEU A 59 18.62 -2.30 17.96
C LEU A 59 19.00 -2.54 16.48
N THR A 60 19.21 -1.49 15.71
CA THR A 60 19.66 -1.54 14.31
C THR A 60 21.02 -2.25 14.20
N PHE A 61 21.99 -1.87 15.02
CA PHE A 61 23.30 -2.53 15.04
C PHE A 61 23.17 -4.03 15.38
N TYR A 62 22.31 -4.36 16.34
CA TYR A 62 22.05 -5.75 16.72
C TYR A 62 21.37 -6.55 15.59
N SER A 63 20.40 -5.96 14.87
CA SER A 63 19.77 -6.63 13.73
C SER A 63 20.74 -6.87 12.57
N LEU A 64 21.64 -5.91 12.29
CA LEU A 64 22.65 -6.07 11.24
C LEU A 64 23.71 -7.11 11.61
N SER A 65 24.05 -7.20 12.90
CA SER A 65 24.99 -8.21 13.41
C SER A 65 24.39 -9.61 13.52
N SER A 66 23.06 -9.75 13.54
CA SER A 66 22.36 -11.02 13.67
C SER A 66 21.08 -11.06 12.82
N PRO A 67 21.24 -11.16 11.48
CA PRO A 67 20.14 -11.21 10.50
C PRO A 67 19.01 -12.20 10.84
N GLU A 68 19.36 -13.36 11.39
CA GLU A 68 18.41 -14.42 11.74
C GLU A 68 17.49 -14.07 12.91
N LYS A 69 17.77 -12.97 13.63
CA LYS A 69 16.91 -12.43 14.70
C LYS A 69 15.94 -11.39 14.18
N LEU A 70 16.15 -10.84 12.99
CA LEU A 70 15.37 -9.74 12.46
C LEU A 70 13.89 -10.12 12.31
N ASP A 71 13.60 -11.33 11.83
CA ASP A 71 12.25 -11.88 11.77
C ASP A 71 11.56 -11.89 13.15
N ARG A 72 12.27 -12.34 14.20
CA ARG A 72 11.75 -12.35 15.58
C ARG A 72 11.56 -10.94 16.14
N ILE A 73 12.37 -9.98 15.72
CA ILE A 73 12.23 -8.57 16.09
C ILE A 73 10.97 -7.99 15.44
N GLY A 74 10.78 -8.21 14.13
CA GLY A 74 9.59 -7.82 13.39
C GLY A 74 8.30 -8.40 13.98
N GLU A 75 8.27 -9.71 14.22
CA GLU A 75 7.12 -10.39 14.85
C GLU A 75 6.82 -9.85 16.25
N TYR A 76 7.84 -9.55 17.06
CA TYR A 76 7.61 -9.00 18.39
C TYR A 76 7.10 -7.55 18.36
N LEU A 77 7.59 -6.72 17.43
CA LEU A 77 7.05 -5.39 17.18
C LEU A 77 5.59 -5.48 16.73
N PHE A 78 5.28 -6.37 15.79
CA PHE A 78 3.92 -6.66 15.33
C PHE A 78 2.95 -7.01 16.47
N GLN A 79 3.35 -7.95 17.34
CA GLN A 79 2.53 -8.34 18.50
C GLN A 79 2.33 -7.19 19.49
N LYS A 80 3.33 -6.33 19.67
CA LYS A 80 3.26 -5.18 20.57
C LYS A 80 2.31 -4.12 20.02
N ALA A 81 2.51 -3.71 18.78
CA ALA A 81 1.65 -2.74 18.10
C ALA A 81 0.20 -3.25 17.99
N SER A 82 -0.02 -4.51 17.62
CA SER A 82 -1.36 -5.11 17.57
C SER A 82 -2.12 -4.99 18.90
N ARG A 83 -1.41 -5.19 20.02
CA ARG A 83 -1.98 -5.02 21.37
C ARG A 83 -2.28 -3.56 21.68
N ASP A 84 -1.44 -2.64 21.21
CA ASP A 84 -1.60 -1.20 21.42
C ASP A 84 -2.71 -0.61 20.57
N ILE A 85 -2.93 -1.12 19.36
CA ILE A 85 -4.11 -0.83 18.53
C ILE A 85 -5.38 -1.22 19.28
N TYR A 86 -5.45 -2.45 19.81
CA TYR A 86 -6.61 -2.91 20.58
C TYR A 86 -6.87 -2.04 21.83
N ARG A 87 -5.81 -1.58 22.50
CA ARG A 87 -5.88 -0.70 23.68
C ARG A 87 -6.05 0.78 23.34
N ARG A 88 -6.16 1.15 22.06
CA ARG A 88 -6.24 2.54 21.58
C ARG A 88 -5.07 3.41 22.06
N ARG A 89 -3.86 2.84 22.12
CA ARG A 89 -2.63 3.56 22.47
C ARG A 89 -1.83 3.93 21.23
N HIS A 90 -2.42 4.79 20.39
CA HIS A 90 -1.93 5.12 19.05
C HIS A 90 -0.49 5.65 19.05
N GLY A 91 -0.09 6.42 20.06
CA GLY A 91 1.28 6.92 20.16
C GLY A 91 2.36 5.81 20.22
N PHE A 92 2.09 4.69 20.91
CA PHE A 92 3.02 3.56 20.89
C PHE A 92 2.99 2.79 19.56
N VAL A 93 1.85 2.80 18.85
CA VAL A 93 1.76 2.21 17.51
C VAL A 93 2.61 3.01 16.52
N ILE A 94 2.60 4.35 16.61
CA ILE A 94 3.46 5.24 15.81
C ILE A 94 4.94 4.89 16.04
N ILE A 95 5.36 4.78 17.29
CA ILE A 95 6.75 4.43 17.65
C ILE A 95 7.13 3.04 17.09
N ALA A 96 6.22 2.07 17.17
CA ALA A 96 6.47 0.73 16.63
C ALA A 96 6.62 0.73 15.09
N MET A 97 5.79 1.49 14.38
CA MET A 97 5.91 1.66 12.93
C MET A 97 7.20 2.38 12.54
N GLU A 98 7.54 3.48 13.23
CA GLU A 98 8.77 4.23 12.98
C GLU A 98 10.02 3.36 13.19
N ALA A 99 10.03 2.54 14.24
CA ALA A 99 11.10 1.58 14.46
C ALA A 99 11.24 0.57 13.31
N MET A 100 10.13 0.07 12.79
CA MET A 100 10.18 -0.85 11.65
C MET A 100 10.61 -0.16 10.36
N ASP A 101 10.21 1.07 10.11
CA ASP A 101 10.69 1.85 8.96
C ASP A 101 12.21 2.04 9.02
N GLN A 102 12.76 2.36 10.20
CA GLN A 102 14.21 2.49 10.37
C GLN A 102 14.95 1.15 10.18
N LEU A 103 14.39 0.05 10.68
CA LEU A 103 14.96 -1.28 10.43
C LEU A 103 14.91 -1.64 8.94
N LEU A 104 13.82 -1.32 8.26
CA LEU A 104 13.64 -1.60 6.83
C LEU A 104 14.70 -0.89 5.99
N VAL A 105 14.98 0.38 6.27
CA VAL A 105 15.99 1.18 5.57
C VAL A 105 17.42 0.72 5.89
N ALA A 106 17.68 0.29 7.12
CA ALA A 106 19.02 -0.11 7.53
C ALA A 106 19.44 -1.49 6.98
N CYS A 107 18.47 -2.37 6.70
CA CYS A 107 18.74 -3.74 6.24
C CYS A 107 19.02 -3.78 4.74
N HIS A 108 20.00 -4.60 4.33
CA HIS A 108 20.35 -4.80 2.92
C HIS A 108 19.77 -6.12 2.36
N SER A 109 19.54 -6.12 1.04
CA SER A 109 18.76 -7.03 0.19
C SER A 109 18.53 -8.49 0.65
N GLN A 110 19.57 -9.26 1.03
CA GLN A 110 19.37 -10.70 1.35
C GLN A 110 18.59 -10.97 2.64
N THR A 111 18.69 -10.08 3.63
CA THR A 111 17.97 -10.22 4.93
C THR A 111 16.59 -9.56 4.90
N LEU A 112 16.38 -8.69 3.92
CA LEU A 112 15.20 -7.82 3.80
C LEU A 112 13.92 -8.62 3.52
N ASN A 113 13.99 -9.69 2.72
CA ASN A 113 12.79 -10.43 2.29
C ASN A 113 11.93 -11.00 3.43
N LEU A 114 12.53 -11.58 4.47
CA LEU A 114 11.77 -12.12 5.62
C LEU A 114 11.22 -11.00 6.50
N PHE A 115 11.99 -9.92 6.68
CA PHE A 115 11.54 -8.77 7.46
C PHE A 115 10.40 -8.02 6.78
N VAL A 116 10.44 -7.90 5.45
CA VAL A 116 9.37 -7.30 4.64
C VAL A 116 8.05 -8.02 4.88
N GLU A 117 8.03 -9.34 5.06
CA GLU A 117 6.79 -10.05 5.38
C GLU A 117 6.19 -9.57 6.72
N SER A 118 7.01 -9.49 7.77
CA SER A 118 6.60 -8.95 9.07
C SER A 118 6.15 -7.48 8.98
N PHE A 119 6.87 -6.67 8.20
CA PHE A 119 6.54 -5.28 7.93
C PHE A 119 5.18 -5.14 7.23
N LEU A 120 4.97 -5.87 6.13
CA LEU A 120 3.71 -5.83 5.37
C LEU A 120 2.53 -6.34 6.21
N LYS A 121 2.72 -7.36 7.05
CA LYS A 121 1.69 -7.82 8.02
C LYS A 121 1.27 -6.71 8.97
N MET A 122 2.21 -5.92 9.46
CA MET A 122 1.89 -4.77 10.30
C MET A 122 1.17 -3.67 9.52
N VAL A 123 1.67 -3.29 8.34
CA VAL A 123 1.01 -2.29 7.49
C VAL A 123 -0.43 -2.70 7.22
N GLN A 124 -0.65 -3.96 6.84
CA GLN A 124 -1.97 -4.55 6.70
C GLN A 124 -2.80 -4.39 7.97
N LYS A 125 -2.24 -4.69 9.14
CA LYS A 125 -2.95 -4.59 10.43
C LYS A 125 -3.39 -3.16 10.76
N LEU A 126 -2.56 -2.17 10.45
CA LEU A 126 -2.92 -0.76 10.65
C LEU A 126 -3.99 -0.32 9.64
N LEU A 127 -3.88 -0.75 8.38
CA LEU A 127 -4.88 -0.44 7.35
C LEU A 127 -6.24 -1.07 7.64
N GLU A 128 -6.30 -2.23 8.31
CA GLU A 128 -7.56 -2.82 8.79
C GLU A 128 -8.30 -1.94 9.80
N SER A 129 -7.62 -0.98 10.44
CA SER A 129 -8.26 0.00 11.32
C SER A 129 -9.19 0.94 10.54
N THR A 130 -10.24 1.41 11.21
CA THR A 130 -11.10 2.51 10.70
C THR A 130 -10.55 3.89 11.06
N ASP A 131 -9.50 3.96 11.87
CA ASP A 131 -8.86 5.21 12.29
C ASP A 131 -8.06 5.83 11.13
N PRO A 132 -8.40 7.07 10.70
CA PRO A 132 -7.69 7.76 9.62
C PRO A 132 -6.18 7.93 9.89
N GLN A 133 -5.79 8.20 11.14
CA GLN A 133 -4.38 8.41 11.50
C GLN A 133 -3.57 7.13 11.29
N LEU A 134 -4.14 5.98 11.66
CA LEU A 134 -3.47 4.68 11.47
C LEU A 134 -3.39 4.29 10.00
N GLN A 135 -4.44 4.57 9.21
CA GLN A 135 -4.43 4.34 7.77
C GLN A 135 -3.37 5.20 7.06
N ILE A 136 -3.31 6.50 7.39
CA ILE A 136 -2.31 7.42 6.83
C ILE A 136 -0.89 7.00 7.21
N LEU A 137 -0.65 6.65 8.48
CA LEU A 137 0.65 6.16 8.96
C LEU A 137 1.09 4.92 8.18
N ALA A 138 0.18 3.94 8.02
CA ALA A 138 0.48 2.71 7.31
C ALA A 138 0.78 2.96 5.83
N THR A 139 0.01 3.83 5.16
CA THR A 139 0.30 4.25 3.79
C THR A 139 1.69 4.88 3.69
N GLN A 140 2.03 5.82 4.58
CA GLN A 140 3.33 6.51 4.54
C GLN A 140 4.49 5.52 4.67
N SER A 141 4.41 4.58 5.60
CA SER A 141 5.39 3.49 5.73
C SER A 141 5.43 2.61 4.48
N PHE A 142 4.27 2.24 3.92
CA PHE A 142 4.21 1.46 2.68
C PHE A 142 4.85 2.19 1.49
N VAL A 143 4.64 3.50 1.36
CA VAL A 143 5.25 4.32 0.30
C VAL A 143 6.76 4.40 0.48
N ARG A 144 7.25 4.54 1.73
CA ARG A 144 8.70 4.44 2.01
C ARG A 144 9.26 3.10 1.56
N PHE A 145 8.59 2.01 1.90
CA PHE A 145 8.95 0.67 1.41
C PHE A 145 8.92 0.57 -0.12
N ALA A 146 7.91 1.14 -0.77
CA ALA A 146 7.75 1.12 -2.22
C ALA A 146 8.93 1.78 -2.95
N ASN A 147 9.61 2.73 -2.31
CA ASN A 147 10.75 3.46 -2.86
C ASN A 147 12.11 2.79 -2.59
N ILE A 148 12.14 1.68 -1.84
CA ILE A 148 13.38 0.91 -1.63
C ILE A 148 13.57 -0.02 -2.81
N GLU A 149 14.70 0.08 -3.51
CA GLU A 149 15.08 -0.85 -4.56
C GLU A 149 15.46 -2.21 -3.96
N GLU A 150 15.07 -3.28 -4.63
CA GLU A 150 15.30 -4.65 -4.16
C GLU A 150 16.10 -5.41 -5.22
N ASP A 151 17.31 -5.84 -4.88
CA ASP A 151 18.18 -6.54 -5.84
C ASP A 151 17.62 -7.91 -6.26
N THR A 152 16.69 -8.47 -5.47
CA THR A 152 16.05 -9.74 -5.76
C THR A 152 14.54 -9.57 -5.73
N PRO A 153 13.84 -9.91 -6.83
CA PRO A 153 12.39 -9.83 -6.87
C PRO A 153 11.77 -10.81 -5.88
N SER A 154 10.62 -10.44 -5.32
CA SER A 154 9.95 -11.25 -4.30
C SER A 154 8.65 -11.83 -4.81
N TYR A 155 8.79 -13.00 -5.43
CA TYR A 155 7.72 -13.73 -6.11
C TYR A 155 6.60 -14.22 -5.17
N HIS A 156 6.78 -14.17 -3.85
CA HIS A 156 5.79 -14.61 -2.87
C HIS A 156 4.93 -13.48 -2.31
N ARG A 157 5.25 -12.21 -2.62
CA ARG A 157 4.45 -11.08 -2.13
C ARG A 157 3.14 -11.01 -2.87
N ARG A 158 2.09 -10.76 -2.10
CA ARG A 158 0.74 -10.53 -2.59
C ARG A 158 0.27 -9.14 -2.18
N TYR A 159 -0.24 -8.40 -3.15
CA TYR A 159 -0.69 -7.03 -3.06
C TYR A 159 -2.20 -6.92 -3.23
N ASP A 160 -2.92 -8.01 -3.54
CA ASP A 160 -4.40 -8.10 -3.53
C ASP A 160 -5.09 -7.29 -2.42
N PHE A 161 -4.65 -7.50 -1.17
CA PHE A 161 -5.18 -6.80 -0.01
C PHE A 161 -4.92 -5.30 -0.11
N PHE A 162 -3.68 -4.90 -0.43
CA PHE A 162 -3.27 -3.50 -0.54
C PHE A 162 -3.99 -2.80 -1.68
N VAL A 163 -4.09 -3.41 -2.86
CA VAL A 163 -4.87 -2.89 -3.99
C VAL A 163 -6.31 -2.65 -3.57
N SER A 164 -6.96 -3.65 -2.96
CA SER A 164 -8.36 -3.54 -2.55
C SER A 164 -8.56 -2.46 -1.47
N LYS A 165 -7.66 -2.41 -0.49
CA LYS A 165 -7.76 -1.49 0.64
C LYS A 165 -7.44 -0.04 0.26
N PHE A 166 -6.37 0.19 -0.49
CA PHE A 166 -6.02 1.53 -0.98
C PHE A 166 -7.06 2.05 -1.97
N SER A 167 -7.60 1.20 -2.85
CA SER A 167 -8.75 1.55 -3.70
C SER A 167 -9.94 1.98 -2.83
N SER A 168 -10.30 1.22 -1.79
CA SER A 168 -11.38 1.61 -0.87
C SER A 168 -11.14 2.97 -0.19
N MET A 169 -9.89 3.29 0.19
CA MET A 169 -9.54 4.60 0.76
C MET A 169 -9.72 5.76 -0.25
N CYS A 170 -9.49 5.52 -1.54
CA CYS A 170 -9.75 6.49 -2.61
C CYS A 170 -11.23 6.90 -2.70
N HIS A 171 -12.15 6.05 -2.21
CA HIS A 171 -13.60 6.31 -2.17
C HIS A 171 -14.08 6.73 -0.78
N SER A 172 -13.18 7.20 0.10
CA SER A 172 -13.57 7.66 1.43
C SER A 172 -14.63 8.77 1.36
N ASN A 173 -15.69 8.63 2.14
CA ASN A 173 -16.81 9.56 2.23
C ASN A 173 -17.01 10.09 3.65
N VAL A 174 -15.90 10.28 4.37
CA VAL A 174 -15.91 10.93 5.69
C VAL A 174 -16.49 12.34 5.56
N GLY A 175 -17.34 12.72 6.53
CA GLY A 175 -18.05 14.01 6.50
C GLY A 175 -17.11 15.22 6.58
N ASP A 176 -16.03 15.11 7.35
CA ASP A 176 -14.98 16.12 7.40
C ASP A 176 -14.16 16.13 6.10
N ALA A 177 -14.17 17.26 5.39
CA ALA A 177 -13.52 17.39 4.08
C ALA A 177 -12.01 17.19 4.15
N THR A 178 -11.35 17.79 5.13
CA THR A 178 -9.90 17.69 5.30
C THR A 178 -9.47 16.25 5.61
N THR A 179 -10.17 15.57 6.51
CA THR A 179 -9.89 14.16 6.82
C THR A 179 -10.18 13.26 5.63
N ARG A 180 -11.28 13.50 4.92
CA ARG A 180 -11.63 12.77 3.71
C ARG A 180 -10.53 12.87 2.66
N ASP A 181 -10.05 14.08 2.39
CA ASP A 181 -9.02 14.31 1.37
C ASP A 181 -7.69 13.68 1.79
N LYS A 182 -7.32 13.75 3.07
CA LYS A 182 -6.14 13.04 3.60
C LYS A 182 -6.23 11.52 3.43
N ILE A 183 -7.40 10.91 3.66
CA ILE A 183 -7.59 9.47 3.44
C ILE A 183 -7.52 9.14 1.94
N ARG A 184 -8.13 9.96 1.08
CA ARG A 184 -8.10 9.76 -0.38
C ARG A 184 -6.69 9.89 -0.94
N LEU A 185 -5.93 10.91 -0.51
CA LEU A 185 -4.50 11.05 -0.81
C LEU A 185 -3.73 9.81 -0.37
N ALA A 186 -3.94 9.34 0.87
CA ALA A 186 -3.29 8.13 1.35
C ALA A 186 -3.68 6.87 0.53
N GLY A 187 -4.91 6.79 0.03
CA GLY A 187 -5.33 5.75 -0.90
C GLY A 187 -4.53 5.81 -2.21
N ILE A 188 -4.46 6.98 -2.83
CA ILE A 188 -3.78 7.19 -4.11
C ILE A 188 -2.27 6.93 -3.98
N GLN A 189 -1.63 7.48 -2.94
CA GLN A 189 -0.20 7.24 -2.65
C GLN A 189 0.09 5.75 -2.44
N GLY A 190 -0.80 5.04 -1.74
CA GLY A 190 -0.71 3.60 -1.56
C GLY A 190 -0.78 2.83 -2.87
N LEU A 191 -1.76 3.14 -3.73
CA LEU A 191 -1.87 2.57 -5.07
C LEU A 191 -0.63 2.84 -5.92
N GLN A 192 -0.11 4.06 -5.90
CA GLN A 192 1.12 4.44 -6.60
C GLN A 192 2.32 3.61 -6.12
N GLY A 193 2.42 3.36 -4.81
CA GLY A 193 3.44 2.48 -4.24
C GLY A 193 3.32 1.04 -4.72
N VAL A 194 2.09 0.50 -4.83
CA VAL A 194 1.87 -0.86 -5.37
C VAL A 194 2.28 -0.93 -6.84
N ILE A 195 1.91 0.07 -7.65
CA ILE A 195 2.29 0.16 -9.07
C ILE A 195 3.83 0.17 -9.21
N ARG A 196 4.54 0.97 -8.41
CA ARG A 196 6.02 0.98 -8.42
C ARG A 196 6.62 -0.39 -8.10
N LYS A 197 6.04 -1.15 -7.18
CA LYS A 197 6.56 -2.47 -6.75
C LYS A 197 6.22 -3.62 -7.67
N THR A 198 5.26 -3.47 -8.58
CA THR A 198 4.70 -4.59 -9.36
C THR A 198 4.93 -4.47 -10.86
N VAL A 199 5.09 -3.25 -11.39
CA VAL A 199 5.14 -3.07 -12.85
C VAL A 199 6.54 -3.30 -13.45
N SER A 200 7.59 -3.26 -12.64
CA SER A 200 8.97 -3.34 -13.13
C SER A 200 9.47 -4.75 -13.44
N ASP A 201 8.73 -5.80 -13.09
CA ASP A 201 9.22 -7.18 -13.19
C ASP A 201 8.09 -8.16 -13.54
N ASP A 202 8.21 -8.81 -14.71
CA ASP A 202 7.25 -9.80 -15.24
C ASP A 202 7.08 -11.04 -14.35
N LEU A 203 7.96 -11.24 -13.37
CA LEU A 203 7.90 -12.35 -12.43
C LEU A 203 7.13 -12.01 -11.13
N VAL A 204 6.78 -10.74 -10.91
CA VAL A 204 5.98 -10.30 -9.75
C VAL A 204 4.48 -10.50 -10.03
N GLU A 205 3.64 -10.43 -8.99
CA GLU A 205 2.18 -10.44 -9.13
C GLU A 205 1.71 -9.49 -10.24
N ASN A 206 0.94 -10.06 -11.18
CA ASN A 206 0.55 -9.38 -12.39
C ASN A 206 -0.55 -8.35 -12.10
N ILE A 207 -0.13 -7.13 -11.79
CA ILE A 207 -1.04 -6.01 -11.53
C ILE A 207 -1.96 -5.71 -12.73
N TRP A 208 -1.63 -6.16 -13.94
CA TRP A 208 -2.43 -5.94 -15.15
C TRP A 208 -3.65 -6.85 -15.25
N GLU A 209 -3.82 -7.80 -14.33
CA GLU A 209 -5.05 -8.60 -14.25
C GLU A 209 -6.27 -7.73 -13.94
N ALA A 210 -7.41 -8.11 -14.52
CA ALA A 210 -8.68 -7.38 -14.35
C ALA A 210 -9.05 -7.21 -12.87
N GLN A 211 -8.74 -8.19 -12.02
CA GLN A 211 -9.04 -8.12 -10.59
C GLN A 211 -8.38 -6.93 -9.87
N HIS A 212 -7.25 -6.42 -10.39
CA HIS A 212 -6.57 -5.24 -9.84
C HIS A 212 -6.93 -3.99 -10.63
N MET A 213 -6.86 -4.04 -11.97
CA MET A 213 -7.13 -2.88 -12.83
C MET A 213 -8.57 -2.34 -12.69
N ASP A 214 -9.55 -3.23 -12.49
CA ASP A 214 -10.95 -2.86 -12.25
C ASP A 214 -11.17 -2.19 -10.89
N LYS A 215 -10.16 -2.18 -10.01
CA LYS A 215 -10.16 -1.40 -8.75
C LYS A 215 -9.32 -0.13 -8.86
N ILE A 216 -8.12 -0.25 -9.43
CA ILE A 216 -7.14 0.85 -9.50
C ILE A 216 -7.67 1.97 -10.40
N VAL A 217 -8.00 1.65 -11.65
CA VAL A 217 -8.36 2.67 -12.65
C VAL A 217 -9.62 3.45 -12.23
N PRO A 218 -10.75 2.81 -11.85
CA PRO A 218 -11.92 3.56 -11.41
C PRO A 218 -11.68 4.40 -10.15
N SER A 219 -10.78 3.98 -9.26
CA SER A 219 -10.43 4.74 -8.05
C SER A 219 -9.66 6.02 -8.36
N LEU A 220 -8.78 5.98 -9.35
CA LEU A 220 -8.08 7.18 -9.83
C LEU A 220 -9.05 8.13 -10.54
N LEU A 221 -9.87 7.60 -11.46
CA LEU A 221 -10.86 8.41 -12.20
C LEU A 221 -11.87 9.09 -11.26
N TYR A 222 -12.35 8.38 -10.24
CA TYR A 222 -13.25 8.93 -9.21
C TYR A 222 -12.67 10.15 -8.48
N ASN A 223 -11.36 10.17 -8.25
CA ASN A 223 -10.71 11.32 -7.60
C ASN A 223 -10.42 12.46 -8.60
N MET A 224 -10.19 12.13 -9.87
CA MET A 224 -9.96 13.13 -10.93
C MET A 224 -11.24 13.88 -11.32
N GLN A 225 -12.38 13.19 -11.38
CA GLN A 225 -13.66 13.80 -11.81
C GLN A 225 -14.11 14.94 -10.86
N SER A 226 -13.65 14.94 -9.61
CA SER A 226 -14.02 15.96 -8.61
C SER A 226 -13.29 17.30 -8.80
N ALA A 227 -12.42 17.43 -9.81
CA ALA A 227 -11.69 18.67 -10.08
C ALA A 227 -12.62 19.77 -10.63
N GLU A 228 -12.51 20.99 -10.08
CA GLU A 228 -13.35 22.14 -10.46
C GLU A 228 -13.19 22.57 -11.93
N LYS A 229 -12.02 22.29 -12.52
CA LYS A 229 -11.74 22.51 -13.95
C LYS A 229 -10.76 21.47 -14.48
N TYR A 230 -11.09 20.87 -15.62
CA TYR A 230 -10.15 20.10 -16.45
C TYR A 230 -9.34 21.07 -17.32
N GLU A 231 -8.71 22.06 -16.70
CA GLU A 231 -7.76 22.91 -17.41
C GLU A 231 -6.63 21.99 -17.88
N THR A 232 -6.53 21.84 -19.20
CA THR A 232 -5.46 21.10 -19.85
C THR A 232 -4.18 21.86 -19.56
N LEU A 233 -3.56 21.63 -18.39
CA LEU A 233 -2.27 22.20 -18.06
C LEU A 233 -1.31 21.69 -19.13
N SER A 234 -0.86 22.66 -19.91
CA SER A 234 0.23 22.56 -20.86
C SER A 234 1.30 21.64 -20.29
N CYS A 235 1.44 20.49 -20.93
CA CYS A 235 2.65 19.69 -20.89
C CYS A 235 3.85 20.65 -20.94
N MET A 236 4.56 20.80 -19.80
CA MET A 236 5.94 21.31 -19.62
C MET A 236 6.17 22.24 -18.42
N GLU A 237 5.14 22.70 -17.69
CA GLU A 237 5.41 23.45 -16.46
C GLU A 237 5.42 22.50 -15.27
N THR A 238 6.62 22.04 -14.91
CA THR A 238 6.93 21.68 -13.52
C THR A 238 6.77 22.95 -12.69
N ASP A 239 5.52 23.32 -12.38
CA ASP A 239 5.23 24.41 -11.47
C ASP A 239 5.56 23.86 -10.07
N THR A 240 6.84 23.91 -9.71
CA THR A 240 7.35 23.76 -8.35
C THR A 240 6.82 24.92 -7.51
N ARG A 241 5.50 24.96 -7.30
CA ARG A 241 4.90 25.70 -6.20
C ARG A 241 5.07 24.84 -4.96
N GLU A 242 6.29 24.86 -4.43
CA GLU A 242 6.57 24.40 -3.07
C GLU A 242 5.57 25.07 -2.13
N GLY A 243 4.57 24.31 -1.67
CA GLY A 243 3.51 24.79 -0.77
C GLY A 243 2.07 24.72 -1.29
N ALA A 244 1.81 24.25 -2.52
CA ALA A 244 0.44 23.91 -2.92
C ALA A 244 0.00 22.61 -2.21
N GLU A 245 -1.09 22.66 -1.44
CA GLU A 245 -1.70 21.49 -0.81
C GLU A 245 -1.95 20.41 -1.88
N GLU A 246 -1.42 19.20 -1.70
CA GLU A 246 -1.63 18.10 -2.64
C GLU A 246 -3.11 17.79 -2.70
N VAL A 247 -3.76 18.10 -3.82
CA VAL A 247 -5.19 17.82 -4.03
C VAL A 247 -5.33 16.38 -4.57
N PRO A 248 -6.28 15.57 -4.06
CA PRO A 248 -6.50 14.20 -4.53
C PRO A 248 -6.59 14.07 -6.06
N ALA A 249 -7.24 15.02 -6.73
CA ALA A 249 -7.39 15.02 -8.19
C ALA A 249 -6.05 15.07 -8.94
N ARG A 250 -5.12 15.95 -8.53
CA ARG A 250 -3.80 16.09 -9.17
C ARG A 250 -2.93 14.86 -8.96
N LEU A 251 -2.96 14.32 -7.74
CA LEU A 251 -2.20 13.11 -7.43
C LEU A 251 -2.76 11.88 -8.18
N ALA A 252 -4.09 11.77 -8.30
CA ALA A 252 -4.72 10.71 -9.07
C ALA A 252 -4.36 10.77 -10.56
N GLU A 253 -4.33 11.96 -11.16
CA GLU A 253 -3.84 12.16 -12.52
C GLU A 253 -2.38 11.71 -12.67
N ALA A 254 -1.50 12.16 -11.78
CA ALA A 254 -0.08 11.79 -11.80
C ALA A 254 0.10 10.26 -11.68
N CYS A 255 -0.69 9.62 -10.81
CA CYS A 255 -0.69 8.18 -10.64
C CYS A 255 -1.20 7.43 -11.88
N LEU A 256 -2.24 7.94 -12.56
CA LEU A 256 -2.73 7.37 -13.82
C LEU A 256 -1.69 7.49 -14.93
N ARG A 257 -1.04 8.65 -15.06
CA ARG A 257 0.05 8.90 -15.99
C ARG A 257 1.20 7.92 -15.77
N GLU A 258 1.59 7.71 -14.52
CA GLU A 258 2.64 6.76 -14.14
C GLU A 258 2.26 5.31 -14.46
N LEU A 259 1.02 4.90 -14.19
CA LEU A 259 0.50 3.57 -14.55
C LEU A 259 0.55 3.34 -16.05
N VAL A 260 -0.02 4.27 -16.83
CA VAL A 260 -0.09 4.16 -18.29
C VAL A 260 1.29 4.21 -18.92
N GLY A 261 2.20 5.05 -18.40
CA GLY A 261 3.57 5.17 -18.90
C GLY A 261 4.40 3.89 -18.78
N ARG A 262 3.97 2.95 -17.93
CA ARG A 262 4.60 1.64 -17.80
C ARG A 262 3.85 0.51 -18.51
N ALA A 263 2.68 0.78 -19.10
CA ALA A 263 1.93 -0.23 -19.83
C ALA A 263 2.64 -0.59 -21.15
N SER A 264 2.89 -1.89 -21.36
CA SER A 264 3.33 -2.41 -22.66
C SER A 264 2.14 -2.54 -23.61
N PHE A 265 2.41 -2.90 -24.87
CA PHE A 265 1.37 -3.15 -25.88
C PHE A 265 0.29 -4.14 -25.41
N GLY A 266 0.70 -5.23 -24.72
CA GLY A 266 -0.25 -6.24 -24.24
C GLY A 266 -1.12 -5.76 -23.07
N HIS A 267 -0.63 -4.77 -22.31
CA HIS A 267 -1.25 -4.32 -21.07
C HIS A 267 -2.11 -3.07 -21.22
N ILE A 268 -1.99 -2.31 -22.32
CA ILE A 268 -2.77 -1.08 -22.50
C ILE A 268 -4.29 -1.34 -22.46
N ARG A 269 -4.73 -2.47 -23.01
CA ARG A 269 -6.15 -2.87 -22.99
C ARG A 269 -6.66 -3.15 -21.58
N SER A 270 -5.80 -3.60 -20.66
CA SER A 270 -6.14 -3.79 -19.25
C SER A 270 -6.43 -2.46 -18.53
N VAL A 271 -5.87 -1.35 -19.01
CA VAL A 271 -6.19 0.00 -18.51
C VAL A 271 -7.41 0.59 -19.24
N LEU A 272 -7.47 0.48 -20.56
CA LEU A 272 -8.55 1.08 -21.36
C LEU A 272 -9.93 0.51 -21.02
N ARG A 273 -10.03 -0.80 -20.81
CA ARG A 273 -11.32 -1.44 -20.49
C ARG A 273 -12.00 -0.84 -19.25
N PRO A 274 -11.34 -0.72 -18.08
CA PRO A 274 -11.96 -0.09 -16.92
C PRO A 274 -12.17 1.42 -17.09
N VAL A 275 -11.36 2.14 -17.90
CA VAL A 275 -11.63 3.55 -18.24
C VAL A 275 -12.97 3.68 -18.97
N LEU A 276 -13.14 2.92 -20.06
CA LEU A 276 -14.36 2.94 -20.87
C LEU A 276 -15.59 2.51 -20.04
N THR A 277 -15.43 1.44 -19.25
CA THR A 277 -16.48 0.97 -18.35
C THR A 277 -16.86 2.02 -17.30
N HIS A 278 -15.90 2.81 -16.81
CA HIS A 278 -16.17 3.89 -15.87
C HIS A 278 -16.97 5.02 -16.54
N PHE A 279 -16.63 5.38 -17.78
CA PHE A 279 -17.39 6.39 -18.52
C PHE A 279 -18.83 5.97 -18.78
N ASP A 280 -19.05 4.71 -19.17
CA ASP A 280 -20.40 4.18 -19.39
C ASP A 280 -21.24 4.16 -18.10
N ARG A 281 -20.63 3.80 -16.96
CA ARG A 281 -21.36 3.65 -15.69
C ARG A 281 -21.67 4.95 -14.98
N HIS A 282 -20.92 6.00 -15.28
CA HIS A 282 -21.04 7.31 -14.63
C HIS A 282 -21.50 8.41 -15.59
N ASP A 283 -21.95 8.04 -16.80
CA ASP A 283 -22.45 8.95 -17.83
C ASP A 283 -21.46 10.06 -18.19
N LEU A 284 -20.15 9.75 -18.22
CA LEU A 284 -19.07 10.74 -18.38
C LEU A 284 -18.71 11.03 -19.84
N TRP A 285 -19.50 10.51 -20.78
CA TRP A 285 -19.33 10.80 -22.21
C TRP A 285 -19.88 12.18 -22.60
N ILE A 286 -20.87 12.69 -21.88
CA ILE A 286 -21.54 13.97 -22.16
C ILE A 286 -21.77 14.74 -20.84
N PRO A 287 -21.20 15.95 -20.67
CA PRO A 287 -20.24 16.61 -21.55
C PRO A 287 -18.91 15.85 -21.62
N ASN A 288 -18.20 15.97 -22.74
CA ASN A 288 -17.03 15.13 -23.03
C ASN A 288 -15.71 15.66 -22.45
N ASP A 289 -15.71 16.76 -21.70
CA ASP A 289 -14.51 17.41 -21.17
C ASP A 289 -13.64 16.45 -20.35
N PHE A 290 -14.26 15.71 -19.42
CA PHE A 290 -13.55 14.74 -18.58
C PHE A 290 -13.00 13.57 -19.40
N ALA A 291 -13.81 12.99 -20.30
CA ALA A 291 -13.39 11.90 -21.16
C ALA A 291 -12.20 12.32 -22.05
N VAL A 292 -12.26 13.51 -22.65
CA VAL A 292 -11.17 14.09 -23.44
C VAL A 292 -9.91 14.31 -22.59
N HIS A 293 -10.05 14.81 -21.35
CA HIS A 293 -8.93 14.98 -20.43
C HIS A 293 -8.23 13.65 -20.12
N VAL A 294 -9.00 12.61 -19.79
CA VAL A 294 -8.46 11.28 -19.51
C VAL A 294 -7.79 10.67 -20.74
N PHE A 295 -8.40 10.77 -21.93
CA PHE A 295 -7.76 10.28 -23.16
C PHE A 295 -6.48 11.06 -23.49
N LYS A 296 -6.42 12.37 -23.24
CA LYS A 296 -5.18 13.14 -23.37
C LYS A 296 -4.10 12.60 -22.43
N ILE A 297 -4.42 12.37 -21.16
CA ILE A 297 -3.47 11.76 -20.20
C ILE A 297 -2.96 10.43 -20.74
N ILE A 298 -3.85 9.54 -21.18
CA ILE A 298 -3.48 8.22 -21.71
C ILE A 298 -2.56 8.37 -22.92
N MET A 299 -2.97 9.16 -23.92
CA MET A 299 -2.23 9.35 -25.18
C MET A 299 -0.86 10.00 -24.98
N PHE A 300 -0.72 10.92 -24.02
CA PHE A 300 0.56 11.54 -23.69
C PHE A 300 1.47 10.66 -22.83
N SER A 301 0.94 9.62 -22.20
CA SER A 301 1.70 8.76 -21.29
C SER A 301 2.22 7.49 -21.98
N ILE A 302 1.48 6.96 -22.95
CA ILE A 302 1.92 5.77 -23.68
C ILE A 302 3.08 6.04 -24.63
N GLN A 303 3.81 4.98 -24.97
CA GLN A 303 4.77 5.04 -26.07
C GLN A 303 4.05 5.26 -27.41
N ALA A 304 4.58 6.14 -28.26
CA ALA A 304 3.95 6.56 -29.52
C ALA A 304 3.54 5.39 -30.44
N GLN A 305 4.34 4.31 -30.43
CA GLN A 305 4.08 3.08 -31.19
C GLN A 305 2.80 2.34 -30.79
N TYR A 306 2.23 2.59 -29.60
CA TYR A 306 1.00 1.95 -29.12
C TYR A 306 -0.24 2.85 -29.24
N SER A 307 -0.08 4.07 -29.76
CA SER A 307 -1.16 5.07 -29.88
C SER A 307 -2.35 4.59 -30.69
N TYR A 308 -2.10 3.86 -31.79
CA TYR A 308 -3.16 3.31 -32.62
C TYR A 308 -4.07 2.34 -31.86
N SER A 309 -3.53 1.61 -30.87
CA SER A 309 -4.29 0.63 -30.09
C SER A 309 -5.33 1.30 -29.19
N VAL A 310 -5.03 2.50 -28.68
CA VAL A 310 -5.99 3.31 -27.91
C VAL A 310 -7.15 3.76 -28.79
N VAL A 311 -6.84 4.28 -29.98
CA VAL A 311 -7.85 4.74 -30.95
C VAL A 311 -8.72 3.58 -31.41
N GLU A 312 -8.10 2.44 -31.76
CA GLU A 312 -8.81 1.22 -32.15
C GLU A 312 -9.77 0.75 -31.05
N ALA A 313 -9.29 0.66 -29.79
CA ALA A 313 -10.11 0.22 -28.67
C ALA A 313 -11.30 1.17 -28.41
N LEU A 314 -11.09 2.48 -28.54
CA LEU A 314 -12.15 3.47 -28.42
C LEU A 314 -13.20 3.30 -29.53
N MET A 315 -12.76 3.17 -30.79
CA MET A 315 -13.67 2.95 -31.92
C MET A 315 -14.51 1.68 -31.73
N GLN A 316 -13.86 0.57 -31.37
CA GLN A 316 -14.53 -0.71 -31.12
C GLN A 316 -15.59 -0.59 -30.01
N HIS A 317 -15.29 0.16 -28.95
CA HIS A 317 -16.24 0.39 -27.85
C HIS A 317 -17.45 1.21 -28.29
N LEU A 318 -17.23 2.30 -29.01
CA LEU A 318 -18.30 3.16 -29.51
C LEU A 318 -19.18 2.45 -30.55
N ASP A 319 -18.60 1.64 -31.42
CA ASP A 319 -19.34 0.83 -32.39
C ASP A 319 -20.20 -0.23 -31.69
N ALA A 320 -19.66 -0.89 -30.66
CA ALA A 320 -20.41 -1.85 -29.85
C ALA A 320 -21.57 -1.21 -29.10
N ALA A 321 -21.36 -0.01 -28.53
CA ALA A 321 -22.39 0.76 -27.85
C ALA A 321 -23.51 1.21 -28.81
N GLY A 322 -23.13 1.76 -29.98
CA GLY A 322 -24.09 2.18 -31.01
C GLY A 322 -24.85 1.01 -31.64
N GLY A 323 -24.23 -0.18 -31.73
CA GLY A 323 -24.90 -1.43 -32.14
C GLY A 323 -25.94 -1.89 -31.13
N ALA A 324 -25.65 -1.79 -29.83
CA ALA A 324 -26.58 -2.16 -28.76
C ALA A 324 -27.80 -1.21 -28.68
N GLU A 325 -27.61 0.09 -28.90
CA GLU A 325 -28.72 1.06 -28.98
C GLU A 325 -29.61 0.82 -30.21
N ARG A 326 -29.01 0.55 -31.38
CA ARG A 326 -29.78 0.23 -32.60
C ARG A 326 -30.60 -1.06 -32.45
N ALA A 327 -30.06 -2.07 -31.78
CA ALA A 327 -30.79 -3.31 -31.49
C ALA A 327 -31.96 -3.09 -30.52
N ARG A 328 -31.84 -2.17 -29.55
CA ARG A 328 -32.93 -1.81 -28.62
C ARG A 328 -34.01 -0.93 -29.24
N GLY A 329 -33.68 -0.10 -30.22
CA GLY A 329 -34.65 0.72 -30.96
C GLY A 329 -35.40 -0.02 -32.08
N SER A 330 -35.09 -1.30 -32.30
CA SER A 330 -35.69 -2.15 -33.34
C SER A 330 -36.69 -3.19 -32.82
N VAL A 331 -37.09 -3.09 -31.54
CA VAL A 331 -38.09 -3.93 -30.86
C VAL A 331 -39.29 -3.07 -30.48
#